data_AF-A0A255GNR3-F1
#
_entry.id   AF-A0A255GNR3-F1
#
_cell.length_a   1.000
_cell.length_b   1.000
_cell.length_c   1.000
_cell.angle_alpha   90.00
_cell.angle_beta   90.00
_cell.angle_gamma   90.00
#
_symmetry.space_group_name_H-M   'P 1'
#
loop_
_entity.id
_entity.type
_entity.pdbx_description
1 polymer ?
#
loop_
_entity_poly.entity_id
_entity_poly.type
_entity_poly.pdbx_seq_one_letter_code
_entity_poly.pdbx_strand_id
1 'polypeptide(L)'
;MTILTRLWQVLRFIVLHTFIDPIRSGHLKENPQHPWPRRMRWLVGISVGLYALLTVLGLAAGRLRMLDLATGRGQSIPWATGPFLLLAAIVGLSLAYLAAVHAGWRLQLPLAVLLAVVLGGTPTSPGLSGLLPTAVALLVLFGFGLWRRRRPLNPWEFVVALLVIGSLLASRLLAPLFIGAGMQQWGLTLLGYWISLLTVITAPSALLAGAAMTELAVRLGAWTARGVWEAVPGADPGTRTRRLIGGWLLAVVVVGSLAREVWLAVTDVNMEPAGIALAAGYLLLVAAAGLAVLRFAPGSVARGVPTDVDDLASAWSRTSWPLALLLALSVFGGVVLQLLFSLFGLRRVRLDSFWTGGLAAVAAAAVAIGLGVLWARRGRTAAALLATVFGGGLLVTQLVLLLQVTFDTRQIVSASVLLATGVLIWLLVTRRLTADRGLAIASLLLIGRLHEYRDIIDEPLAAIFAATGGGALLLLGLLWRQLTEYQMARGHSRTLPHYVRVLLALANMTLIGMTVSHFALSGSPGTAQLKVLENGGDDQLGGALLLAALVAGLLLAVRGREGGDQRPGEEFRVDHPILVEPKSPLAASSDRVPPRSSSRSRSDRVPPRSSSRSRSDRVERNLPTQEFP
;
A
#
# COMPACT_ATOMS: atom_id res chain seq x y z
N MET A 1 -8.92 -14.06 38.49
CA MET A 1 -8.79 -13.10 37.36
C MET A 1 -10.19 -12.64 36.97
N THR A 2 -10.50 -11.35 37.07
CA THR A 2 -11.85 -10.82 36.79
C THR A 2 -12.11 -10.74 35.28
N ILE A 3 -13.39 -10.83 34.86
CA ILE A 3 -13.82 -10.70 33.46
C ILE A 3 -13.28 -9.41 32.83
N LEU A 4 -13.23 -8.33 33.62
CA LEU A 4 -12.67 -7.04 33.22
C LEU A 4 -11.19 -7.14 32.81
N THR A 5 -10.35 -7.85 33.57
CA THR A 5 -8.93 -8.05 33.21
C THR A 5 -8.76 -8.80 31.89
N ARG A 6 -9.63 -9.78 31.59
CA ARG A 6 -9.58 -10.52 30.32
C ARG A 6 -10.02 -9.66 29.14
N LEU A 7 -11.11 -8.90 29.32
CA LEU A 7 -11.59 -7.96 28.31
C LEU A 7 -10.53 -6.89 28.01
N TRP A 8 -9.85 -6.39 29.04
CA TRP A 8 -8.73 -5.46 28.88
C TRP A 8 -7.55 -6.08 28.13
N GLN A 9 -7.22 -7.36 28.37
CA GLN A 9 -6.17 -8.07 27.63
C GLN A 9 -6.51 -8.25 26.16
N VAL A 10 -7.76 -8.62 25.84
CA VAL A 10 -8.28 -8.72 24.47
C VAL A 10 -8.17 -7.36 23.78
N LEU A 11 -8.69 -6.31 24.42
CA LEU A 11 -8.67 -4.95 23.89
C LEU A 11 -7.23 -4.48 23.64
N ARG A 12 -6.34 -4.69 24.61
CA ARG A 12 -4.92 -4.37 24.48
C ARG A 12 -4.27 -5.13 23.32
N PHE A 13 -4.58 -6.41 23.15
CA PHE A 13 -4.07 -7.22 22.05
C PHE A 13 -4.53 -6.68 20.68
N ILE A 14 -5.83 -6.38 20.54
CA ILE A 14 -6.40 -5.80 19.33
C ILE A 14 -5.75 -4.45 19.02
N VAL A 15 -5.64 -3.56 20.02
CA VAL A 15 -5.05 -2.23 19.84
C VAL A 15 -3.57 -2.31 19.47
N LEU A 16 -2.82 -3.21 20.10
CA LEU A 16 -1.40 -3.41 19.81
C LEU A 16 -1.18 -3.81 18.34
N HIS A 17 -1.87 -4.85 17.87
CA HIS A 17 -1.63 -5.40 16.53
C HIS A 17 -2.31 -4.58 15.42
N THR A 18 -3.43 -3.92 15.73
CA THR A 18 -4.17 -3.11 14.74
C THR A 18 -3.55 -1.73 14.56
N PHE A 19 -3.15 -1.06 15.65
CA PHE A 19 -2.68 0.33 15.60
C PHE A 19 -1.18 0.46 15.91
N ILE A 20 -0.67 -0.15 16.98
CA ILE A 20 0.67 0.16 17.48
C ILE A 20 1.76 -0.49 16.62
N ASP A 21 1.65 -1.77 16.29
CA ASP A 21 2.67 -2.49 15.52
C ASP A 21 2.86 -1.94 14.11
N PRO A 22 1.79 -1.60 13.36
CA PRO A 22 1.93 -0.94 12.06
C PRO A 22 2.66 0.40 12.17
N ILE A 23 2.35 1.22 13.18
CA ILE A 23 3.00 2.50 13.43
C ILE A 23 4.48 2.30 13.80
N ARG A 24 4.77 1.40 14.75
CA ARG A 24 6.16 1.14 15.21
C ARG A 24 7.07 0.65 14.09
N SER A 25 6.52 -0.18 13.20
CA SER A 25 7.22 -0.74 12.06
C SER A 25 7.27 0.22 10.87
N GLY A 26 6.26 1.08 10.71
CA GLY A 26 6.09 1.98 9.57
C GLY A 26 6.87 3.28 9.64
N HIS A 27 7.34 3.71 10.82
CA HIS A 27 8.10 4.96 10.96
C HIS A 27 9.43 4.96 10.19
N LEU A 28 9.75 6.11 9.59
CA LEU A 28 11.00 6.35 8.88
C LEU A 28 12.15 6.42 9.89
N LYS A 29 12.81 5.28 10.12
CA LYS A 29 13.91 5.12 11.07
C LYS A 29 15.23 4.99 10.34
N GLU A 30 16.29 5.50 10.96
CA GLU A 30 17.64 5.22 10.54
C GLU A 30 17.89 3.71 10.70
N ASN A 31 18.36 3.06 9.62
CA ASN A 31 18.68 1.64 9.65
C ASN A 31 20.12 1.51 10.19
N PRO A 32 20.37 0.83 11.32
CA PRO A 32 21.71 0.67 11.86
C PRO A 32 22.69 0.02 10.89
N GLN A 33 22.20 -0.87 10.01
CA GLN A 33 23.02 -1.57 9.00
C GLN A 33 23.37 -0.68 7.81
N HIS A 34 22.54 0.32 7.53
CA HIS A 34 22.70 1.26 6.41
C HIS A 34 22.39 2.68 6.91
N PRO A 35 23.31 3.31 7.66
CA PRO A 35 23.09 4.63 8.23
C PRO A 35 22.85 5.65 7.13
N TRP A 36 22.15 6.73 7.47
CA TRP A 36 21.90 7.76 6.48
C TRP A 36 23.21 8.48 6.12
N PRO A 37 23.40 8.89 4.85
CA PRO A 37 24.48 9.76 4.45
C PRO A 37 24.59 10.98 5.38
N ARG A 38 25.81 11.44 5.65
CA ARG A 38 26.07 12.59 6.53
C ARG A 38 25.14 13.75 6.14
N ARG A 39 24.47 14.30 7.15
CA ARG A 39 23.53 15.42 7.04
C ARG A 39 22.15 15.08 6.43
N MET A 40 21.83 13.88 5.95
CA MET A 40 20.46 13.62 5.42
C MET A 40 19.30 13.91 6.41
N ARG A 41 19.59 13.95 7.72
CA ARG A 41 18.66 14.38 8.78
C ARG A 41 18.07 15.78 8.57
N TRP A 42 18.80 16.76 8.00
CA TRP A 42 18.22 18.09 7.75
C TRP A 42 17.17 18.04 6.62
N LEU A 43 17.40 17.24 5.58
CA LEU A 43 16.41 17.05 4.51
C LEU A 43 15.14 16.41 5.06
N VAL A 44 15.27 15.37 5.90
CA VAL A 44 14.13 14.76 6.59
C VAL A 44 13.40 15.81 7.43
N GLY A 45 14.13 16.61 8.22
CA GLY A 45 13.55 17.67 9.05
C GLY A 45 12.79 18.73 8.24
N ILE A 46 13.37 19.21 7.13
CA ILE A 46 12.70 20.17 6.23
C ILE A 46 11.45 19.56 5.61
N SER A 47 11.53 18.34 5.07
CA SER A 47 10.39 17.68 4.45
C SER A 47 9.27 17.40 5.45
N VAL A 48 9.61 16.92 6.65
CA VAL A 48 8.63 16.66 7.72
C VAL A 48 8.01 17.96 8.23
N GLY A 49 8.81 19.00 8.46
CA GLY A 49 8.31 20.31 8.86
C GLY A 49 7.39 20.92 7.80
N LEU A 50 7.77 20.83 6.53
CA LEU A 50 6.97 21.34 5.42
C LEU A 50 5.66 20.54 5.24
N TYR A 51 5.71 19.22 5.36
CA TYR A 51 4.52 18.38 5.34
C TYR A 51 3.59 18.69 6.51
N ALA A 52 4.11 18.82 7.73
CA ALA A 52 3.32 19.18 8.90
C ALA A 52 2.66 20.55 8.72
N LEU A 53 3.40 21.54 8.19
CA LEU A 53 2.86 22.84 7.83
C LEU A 53 1.74 22.72 6.80
N LEU A 54 1.93 21.94 5.74
CA LEU A 54 0.91 21.69 4.72
C LEU A 54 -0.34 21.04 5.32
N THR A 55 -0.18 20.00 6.15
CA THR A 55 -1.31 19.37 6.86
C THR A 55 -2.07 20.39 7.70
N VAL A 56 -1.37 21.25 8.44
CA VAL A 56 -2.00 22.33 9.22
C VAL A 56 -2.72 23.32 8.31
N LEU A 57 -2.14 23.71 7.17
CA LEU A 57 -2.80 24.59 6.19
C LEU A 57 -4.05 23.95 5.59
N GLY A 58 -4.02 22.65 5.28
CA GLY A 58 -5.17 21.89 4.80
C GLY A 58 -6.28 21.80 5.86
N LEU A 59 -5.93 21.53 7.12
CA LEU A 59 -6.87 21.51 8.24
C LEU A 59 -7.40 22.90 8.60
N ALA A 60 -6.62 23.95 8.37
CA ALA A 60 -7.05 25.33 8.57
C ALA A 60 -7.79 25.90 7.35
N ALA A 61 -7.97 25.14 6.26
CA ALA A 61 -8.42 25.68 5.00
C ALA A 61 -9.79 26.37 5.08
N GLY A 62 -10.75 25.81 5.81
CA GLY A 62 -12.06 26.42 6.05
C GLY A 62 -11.98 27.82 6.69
N ARG A 63 -11.02 28.03 7.60
CA ARG A 63 -10.75 29.33 8.24
C ARG A 63 -9.94 30.25 7.32
N LEU A 64 -8.92 29.71 6.66
CA LEU A 64 -8.05 30.46 5.76
C LEU A 64 -8.81 30.99 4.53
N ARG A 65 -9.87 30.30 4.11
CA ARG A 65 -10.77 30.75 3.04
C ARG A 65 -11.63 31.96 3.41
N MET A 66 -11.68 32.35 4.70
CA MET A 66 -12.30 33.60 5.13
C MET A 66 -11.40 34.83 4.93
N LEU A 67 -10.10 34.61 4.66
CA LEU A 67 -9.14 35.67 4.34
C LEU A 67 -9.24 36.03 2.84
N ASP A 68 -8.48 37.05 2.43
CA ASP A 68 -8.41 37.47 1.04
C ASP A 68 -8.10 36.28 0.11
N LEU A 69 -9.03 36.05 -0.81
CA LEU A 69 -8.93 34.99 -1.80
C LEU A 69 -8.34 35.56 -3.09
N ALA A 70 -7.30 34.92 -3.57
CA ALA A 70 -6.88 35.12 -4.93
C ALA A 70 -7.81 34.26 -5.82
N THR A 71 -8.46 34.88 -6.81
CA THR A 71 -9.43 34.22 -7.71
C THR A 71 -8.89 34.11 -9.14
N GLY A 72 -9.11 32.96 -9.77
CA GLY A 72 -8.77 32.67 -11.17
C GLY A 72 -9.96 32.00 -11.87
N ARG A 73 -9.77 31.54 -13.12
CA ARG A 73 -10.82 30.84 -13.90
C ARG A 73 -11.30 29.57 -13.16
N GLY A 74 -12.36 29.70 -12.37
CA GLY A 74 -12.99 28.60 -11.64
C GLY A 74 -12.22 28.07 -10.44
N GLN A 75 -11.23 28.79 -9.92
CA GLN A 75 -10.48 28.41 -8.71
C GLN A 75 -10.24 29.62 -7.81
N SER A 76 -10.31 29.41 -6.49
CA SER A 76 -9.99 30.42 -5.48
C SER A 76 -9.13 29.81 -4.38
N ILE A 77 -8.03 30.48 -4.02
CA ILE A 77 -7.09 30.02 -2.99
C ILE A 77 -6.70 31.22 -2.12
N PRO A 78 -6.56 31.06 -0.79
CA PRO A 78 -6.03 32.12 0.06
C PRO A 78 -4.62 32.51 -0.37
N TRP A 79 -4.38 33.77 -0.73
CA TRP A 79 -3.12 34.21 -1.37
C TRP A 79 -1.89 33.88 -0.51
N ALA A 80 -2.03 33.98 0.82
CA ALA A 80 -0.96 33.70 1.78
C ALA A 80 -0.46 32.25 1.74
N THR A 81 -1.25 31.31 1.20
CA THR A 81 -0.89 29.89 1.12
C THR A 81 -0.11 29.51 -0.13
N GLY A 82 -0.21 30.32 -1.20
CA GLY A 82 0.45 30.06 -2.49
C GLY A 82 1.97 29.83 -2.39
N PRO A 83 2.74 30.67 -1.66
CA PRO A 83 4.18 30.48 -1.51
C PRO A 83 4.56 29.15 -0.86
N PHE A 84 3.78 28.67 0.12
CA PHE A 84 4.04 27.40 0.80
C PHE A 84 3.78 26.19 -0.10
N LEU A 85 2.70 26.25 -0.90
CA LEU A 85 2.42 25.22 -1.92
C LEU A 85 3.52 25.18 -2.99
N LEU A 86 3.98 26.35 -3.45
CA LEU A 86 5.07 26.44 -4.42
C LEU A 86 6.39 25.91 -3.82
N LEU A 87 6.72 26.29 -2.59
CA LEU A 87 7.91 25.79 -1.90
C LEU A 87 7.88 24.27 -1.80
N ALA A 88 6.74 23.68 -1.46
CA ALA A 88 6.57 22.24 -1.41
C ALA A 88 6.72 21.57 -2.77
N ALA A 89 6.26 22.21 -3.86
CA ALA A 89 6.48 21.72 -5.21
C ALA A 89 7.96 21.69 -5.57
N ILE A 90 8.66 22.79 -5.30
CA ILE A 90 10.10 22.91 -5.58
C ILE A 90 10.88 21.88 -4.76
N VAL A 91 10.62 21.78 -3.46
CA VAL A 91 11.29 20.81 -2.56
C VAL A 91 10.99 19.37 -3.00
N GLY A 92 9.73 19.03 -3.23
CA GLY A 92 9.32 17.67 -3.62
C GLY A 92 9.90 17.24 -4.97
N LEU A 93 9.86 18.11 -5.98
CA LEU A 93 10.48 17.86 -7.28
C LEU A 93 12.00 17.76 -7.20
N SER A 94 12.64 18.56 -6.35
CA SER A 94 14.10 18.50 -6.13
C SER A 94 14.53 17.21 -5.46
N LEU A 95 13.77 16.72 -4.47
CA LEU A 95 14.00 15.44 -3.82
C LEU A 95 13.78 14.28 -4.80
N ALA A 96 12.73 14.35 -5.61
CA ALA A 96 12.45 13.36 -6.64
C ALA A 96 13.60 13.31 -7.65
N TYR A 97 14.01 14.46 -8.18
CA TYR A 97 15.13 14.57 -9.11
C TYR A 97 16.41 13.98 -8.52
N LEU A 98 16.74 14.33 -7.27
CA LEU A 98 17.92 13.80 -6.59
C LEU A 98 17.86 12.28 -6.44
N ALA A 99 16.68 11.74 -6.14
CA ALA A 99 16.48 10.30 -6.13
C ALA A 99 16.71 9.69 -7.52
N ALA A 100 16.23 10.31 -8.60
CA ALA A 100 16.42 9.84 -9.96
C ALA A 100 17.89 9.85 -10.43
N VAL A 101 18.68 10.86 -10.04
CA VAL A 101 20.12 10.94 -10.37
C VAL A 101 20.89 9.73 -9.84
N HIS A 102 20.56 9.30 -8.61
CA HIS A 102 21.21 8.20 -7.93
C HIS A 102 20.52 6.85 -8.12
N ALA A 103 19.37 6.84 -8.79
CA ALA A 103 18.68 5.62 -9.18
C ALA A 103 19.23 5.07 -10.50
N GLY A 104 18.96 3.79 -10.76
CA GLY A 104 19.19 3.21 -12.09
C GLY A 104 18.35 3.90 -13.16
N TRP A 105 18.72 3.69 -14.44
CA TRP A 105 18.03 4.23 -15.62
C TRP A 105 16.51 3.98 -15.63
N ARG A 106 16.08 2.89 -14.99
CA ARG A 106 14.67 2.50 -14.84
C ARG A 106 13.81 3.53 -14.11
N LEU A 107 14.39 4.29 -13.18
CA LEU A 107 13.69 5.36 -12.45
C LEU A 107 14.01 6.74 -13.04
N GLN A 108 15.22 6.90 -13.59
CA GLN A 108 15.67 8.15 -14.15
C GLN A 108 14.85 8.59 -15.37
N LEU A 109 14.55 7.66 -16.31
CA LEU A 109 13.75 7.96 -17.49
C LEU A 109 12.32 8.41 -17.17
N PRO A 110 11.51 7.65 -16.40
CA PRO A 110 10.14 8.07 -16.12
C PRO A 110 10.10 9.38 -15.33
N LEU A 111 11.03 9.59 -14.38
CA LEU A 111 11.05 10.83 -13.63
C LEU A 111 11.54 12.02 -14.48
N ALA A 112 12.46 11.81 -15.42
CA ALA A 112 12.91 12.85 -16.35
C ALA A 112 11.79 13.25 -17.33
N VAL A 113 11.04 12.28 -17.87
CA VAL A 113 9.84 12.54 -18.69
C VAL A 113 8.83 13.34 -17.89
N LEU A 114 8.61 12.94 -16.64
CA LEU A 114 7.67 13.61 -15.76
C LEU A 114 8.11 15.04 -15.40
N LEU A 115 9.38 15.24 -15.07
CA LEU A 115 9.97 16.58 -14.89
C LEU A 115 9.83 17.40 -16.18
N ALA A 116 10.02 16.82 -17.36
CA ALA A 116 9.84 17.54 -18.61
C ALA A 116 8.39 17.97 -18.85
N VAL A 117 7.42 17.11 -18.53
CA VAL A 117 5.97 17.44 -18.62
C VAL A 117 5.62 18.55 -17.64
N VAL A 118 6.04 18.41 -16.38
CA VAL A 118 5.76 19.37 -15.32
C VAL A 118 6.43 20.72 -15.61
N LEU A 119 7.71 20.71 -15.97
CA LEU A 119 8.51 21.91 -16.25
C LEU A 119 8.21 22.57 -17.61
N GLY A 120 7.68 21.81 -18.57
CA GLY A 120 7.39 22.28 -19.94
C GLY A 120 5.96 22.76 -20.14
N GLY A 121 5.02 22.30 -19.32
CA GLY A 121 3.62 22.67 -19.44
C GLY A 121 3.37 24.12 -19.03
N THR A 122 2.94 24.96 -19.98
CA THR A 122 2.35 26.28 -19.68
C THR A 122 1.07 26.47 -20.48
N PRO A 123 -0.01 26.98 -19.87
CA PRO A 123 -1.32 27.05 -20.51
C PRO A 123 -1.41 28.04 -21.70
N THR A 124 -0.44 28.95 -21.85
CA THR A 124 -0.62 30.18 -22.65
C THR A 124 0.62 30.67 -23.41
N SER A 125 1.80 30.04 -23.31
CA SER A 125 2.94 30.37 -24.20
C SER A 125 3.30 29.20 -25.11
N PRO A 126 2.55 28.96 -26.21
CA PRO A 126 2.88 27.93 -27.20
C PRO A 126 4.09 28.28 -28.10
N GLY A 127 4.96 29.20 -27.67
CA GLY A 127 6.10 29.69 -28.45
C GLY A 127 7.45 29.14 -27.99
N LEU A 128 8.44 29.21 -28.88
CA LEU A 128 9.85 28.86 -28.60
C LEU A 128 10.42 29.55 -27.34
N SER A 129 9.96 30.76 -27.03
CA SER A 129 10.35 31.53 -25.85
C SER A 129 10.01 30.85 -24.52
N GLY A 130 8.93 30.07 -24.48
CA GLY A 130 8.59 29.22 -23.34
C GLY A 130 9.39 27.92 -23.33
N LEU A 131 9.68 27.32 -24.46
CA LEU A 131 10.36 26.01 -24.50
C LEU A 131 11.86 26.12 -24.19
N LEU A 132 12.52 27.22 -24.60
CA LEU A 132 13.94 27.46 -24.40
C LEU A 132 14.41 27.38 -22.93
N PRO A 133 13.83 28.12 -21.96
CA PRO A 133 14.29 28.05 -20.57
C PRO A 133 14.06 26.67 -19.95
N THR A 134 12.98 25.98 -20.31
CA THR A 134 12.74 24.60 -19.85
C THR A 134 13.76 23.65 -20.48
N ALA A 135 14.06 23.77 -21.77
CA ALA A 135 15.06 22.95 -22.44
C ALA A 135 16.45 23.15 -21.82
N VAL A 136 16.85 24.39 -21.55
CA VAL A 136 18.12 24.71 -20.89
C VAL A 136 18.16 24.10 -19.48
N ALA A 137 17.11 24.29 -18.68
CA ALA A 137 17.04 23.71 -17.34
C ALA A 137 17.10 22.17 -17.36
N LEU A 138 16.38 21.53 -18.28
CA LEU A 138 16.41 20.07 -18.46
C LEU A 138 17.80 19.59 -18.91
N LEU A 139 18.48 20.32 -19.80
CA LEU A 139 19.85 19.99 -20.22
C LEU A 139 20.84 20.13 -19.06
N VAL A 140 20.73 21.18 -18.25
CA VAL A 140 21.55 21.38 -17.04
C VAL A 140 21.30 20.24 -16.05
N LEU A 141 20.04 19.91 -15.75
CA LEU A 141 19.68 18.80 -14.88
C LEU A 141 20.12 17.45 -15.47
N PHE A 142 20.04 17.25 -16.77
CA PHE A 142 20.48 16.02 -17.41
C PHE A 142 22.01 15.86 -17.33
N GLY A 143 22.76 16.89 -17.70
CA GLY A 143 24.22 16.93 -17.60
C GLY A 143 24.70 16.76 -16.17
N PHE A 144 24.05 17.43 -15.21
CA PHE A 144 24.33 17.27 -13.79
C PHE A 144 24.09 15.83 -13.32
N GLY A 145 22.97 15.23 -13.74
CA GLY A 145 22.62 13.86 -13.41
C GLY A 145 23.64 12.86 -13.95
N LEU A 146 24.08 13.02 -15.20
CA LEU A 146 25.13 12.17 -15.80
C LEU A 146 26.46 12.29 -15.05
N TRP A 147 26.85 13.50 -14.65
CA TRP A 147 28.09 13.74 -13.92
C TRP A 147 28.10 13.13 -12.51
N ARG A 148 26.97 13.20 -11.80
CA ARG A 148 26.86 12.75 -10.40
C ARG A 148 26.39 11.31 -10.22
N ARG A 149 25.89 10.63 -11.25
CA ARG A 149 25.28 9.29 -11.17
C ARG A 149 26.10 8.22 -10.43
N ARG A 150 27.43 8.28 -10.47
CA ARG A 150 28.33 7.29 -9.82
C ARG A 150 28.94 7.77 -8.50
N ARG A 151 28.66 9.01 -8.08
CA ARG A 151 29.29 9.63 -6.91
C ARG A 151 28.37 9.48 -5.69
N PRO A 152 28.92 9.42 -4.46
CA PRO A 152 28.11 9.35 -3.25
C PRO A 152 27.29 10.64 -3.09
N LEU A 153 26.08 10.51 -2.56
CA LEU A 153 25.14 11.62 -2.34
C LEU A 153 25.78 12.73 -1.48
N ASN A 154 25.78 13.95 -2.00
CA ASN A 154 26.19 15.15 -1.26
C ASN A 154 25.02 16.14 -1.08
N PRO A 155 24.95 16.86 0.06
CA PRO A 155 23.84 17.75 0.37
C PRO A 155 23.73 18.97 -0.56
N TRP A 156 24.84 19.44 -1.14
CA TRP A 156 24.81 20.56 -2.10
C TRP A 156 24.11 20.19 -3.41
N GLU A 157 24.01 18.91 -3.76
CA GLU A 157 23.25 18.46 -4.94
C GLU A 157 21.77 18.82 -4.81
N PHE A 158 21.22 18.74 -3.60
CA PHE A 158 19.87 19.20 -3.34
C PHE A 158 19.74 20.70 -3.55
N VAL A 159 20.70 21.49 -3.09
CA VAL A 159 20.69 22.96 -3.28
C VAL A 159 20.73 23.32 -4.77
N VAL A 160 21.55 22.62 -5.56
CA VAL A 160 21.59 22.84 -7.02
C VAL A 160 20.25 22.47 -7.67
N ALA A 161 19.68 21.31 -7.33
CA ALA A 161 18.37 20.91 -7.83
C ALA A 161 17.29 21.94 -7.45
N LEU A 162 17.29 22.39 -6.20
CA LEU A 162 16.38 23.39 -5.65
C LEU A 162 16.50 24.72 -6.39
N LEU A 163 17.72 25.19 -6.66
CA LEU A 163 17.97 26.44 -7.37
C LEU A 163 17.56 26.35 -8.83
N VAL A 164 17.86 25.26 -9.53
CA VAL A 164 17.51 25.12 -10.95
C VAL A 164 16.00 24.95 -11.12
N ILE A 165 15.37 24.05 -10.36
CA ILE A 165 13.92 23.82 -10.42
C ILE A 165 13.17 25.05 -9.89
N GLY A 166 13.63 25.63 -8.78
CA GLY A 166 13.04 26.81 -8.16
C GLY A 166 13.13 28.05 -9.03
N SER A 167 14.29 28.33 -9.64
CA SER A 167 14.45 29.48 -10.56
C SER A 167 13.57 29.34 -11.80
N LEU A 168 13.48 28.12 -12.37
CA LEU A 168 12.60 27.88 -13.50
C LEU A 168 11.13 28.12 -13.11
N LEU A 169 10.66 27.52 -12.02
CA LEU A 169 9.29 27.69 -11.52
C LEU A 169 8.98 29.15 -11.17
N ALA A 170 9.88 29.83 -10.48
CA ALA A 170 9.74 31.23 -10.11
C ALA A 170 9.70 32.14 -11.35
N SER A 171 10.56 31.90 -12.35
CA SER A 171 10.55 32.70 -13.59
C SER A 171 9.22 32.61 -14.33
N ARG A 172 8.54 31.44 -14.30
CA ARG A 172 7.21 31.26 -14.90
C ARG A 172 6.10 31.95 -14.13
N LEU A 173 6.21 31.95 -12.81
CA LEU A 173 5.26 32.62 -11.94
C LEU A 173 5.39 34.16 -12.03
N LEU A 174 6.61 34.65 -12.20
CA LEU A 174 6.93 36.08 -12.32
C LEU A 174 6.86 36.60 -13.76
N ALA A 175 6.76 35.73 -14.79
CA ALA A 175 6.64 36.13 -16.20
C ALA A 175 5.60 37.24 -16.48
N PRO A 176 4.42 37.28 -15.83
CA PRO A 176 3.43 38.35 -16.01
C PRO A 176 3.93 39.74 -15.65
N LEU A 177 4.82 39.87 -14.67
CA LEU A 177 5.42 41.16 -14.27
C LEU A 177 6.13 41.82 -15.44
N PHE A 178 6.74 41.01 -16.29
CA PHE A 178 7.54 41.48 -17.42
C PHE A 178 6.68 41.76 -18.66
N ILE A 179 5.42 41.33 -18.69
CA ILE A 179 4.51 41.41 -19.85
C ILE A 179 3.26 42.27 -19.54
N GLY A 180 3.18 42.87 -18.34
CA GLY A 180 2.07 43.74 -17.95
C GLY A 180 0.74 43.01 -17.72
N ALA A 181 0.77 41.69 -17.53
CA ALA A 181 -0.43 40.89 -17.25
C ALA A 181 -0.73 40.84 -15.74
N GLY A 182 -2.02 40.78 -15.37
CA GLY A 182 -2.44 40.70 -13.96
C GLY A 182 -1.86 39.50 -13.23
N MET A 183 -1.00 39.74 -12.24
CA MET A 183 -0.27 38.71 -11.47
C MET A 183 -1.18 37.70 -10.76
N GLN A 184 -2.33 38.16 -10.23
CA GLN A 184 -3.22 37.30 -9.44
C GLN A 184 -3.84 36.17 -10.27
N GLN A 185 -4.42 36.48 -11.43
CA GLN A 185 -5.06 35.46 -12.28
C GLN A 185 -4.05 34.52 -12.93
N TRP A 186 -2.88 35.02 -13.34
CA TRP A 186 -1.86 34.19 -13.96
C TRP A 186 -1.16 33.25 -12.98
N GLY A 187 -0.76 33.76 -11.81
CA GLY A 187 -0.08 32.96 -10.79
C GLY A 187 -0.94 31.78 -10.33
N LEU A 188 -2.24 31.99 -10.15
CA LEU A 188 -3.17 30.94 -9.75
C LEU A 188 -3.47 29.93 -10.84
N THR A 189 -3.67 30.38 -12.08
CA THR A 189 -3.94 29.45 -13.20
C THR A 189 -2.74 28.59 -13.51
N LEU A 190 -1.53 29.17 -13.43
CA LEU A 190 -0.29 28.41 -13.53
C LEU A 190 -0.16 27.44 -12.34
N LEU A 191 -0.29 27.91 -11.10
CA LEU A 191 -0.21 27.05 -9.91
C LEU A 191 -1.21 25.89 -9.95
N GLY A 192 -2.47 26.14 -10.29
CA GLY A 192 -3.51 25.11 -10.43
C GLY A 192 -3.22 24.12 -11.57
N TYR A 193 -2.66 24.59 -12.69
CA TYR A 193 -2.22 23.73 -13.77
C TYR A 193 -1.08 22.80 -13.33
N TRP A 194 -0.05 23.33 -12.68
CA TRP A 194 1.07 22.53 -12.19
C TRP A 194 0.62 21.51 -11.14
N ILE A 195 -0.30 21.90 -10.25
CA ILE A 195 -0.82 20.99 -9.24
C ILE A 195 -1.67 19.89 -9.88
N SER A 196 -2.43 20.19 -10.93
CA SER A 196 -3.14 19.17 -11.72
C SER A 196 -2.16 18.16 -12.33
N LEU A 197 -1.00 18.62 -12.83
CA LEU A 197 0.06 17.73 -13.32
C LEU A 197 0.71 16.90 -12.20
N LEU A 198 1.01 17.53 -11.07
CA LEU A 198 1.60 16.87 -9.92
C LEU A 198 0.65 15.84 -9.28
N THR A 199 -0.66 16.04 -9.42
CA THR A 199 -1.69 15.10 -8.96
C THR A 199 -1.52 13.72 -9.60
N VAL A 200 -0.99 13.65 -10.83
CA VAL A 200 -0.70 12.36 -11.47
C VAL A 200 0.41 11.59 -10.75
N ILE A 201 1.40 12.29 -10.20
CA ILE A 201 2.51 11.69 -9.43
C ILE A 201 2.02 11.23 -8.07
N THR A 202 1.14 12.03 -7.46
CA THR A 202 0.65 11.78 -6.10
C THR A 202 -0.57 10.86 -6.07
N ALA A 203 -1.22 10.62 -7.22
CA ALA A 203 -2.39 9.77 -7.36
C ALA A 203 -2.24 8.38 -6.71
N PRO A 204 -1.14 7.61 -6.88
CA PRO A 204 -0.99 6.33 -6.18
C PRO A 204 -1.09 6.48 -4.65
N SER A 205 -0.51 7.55 -4.10
CA SER A 205 -0.57 7.82 -2.66
C SER A 205 -1.95 8.24 -2.18
N ALA A 206 -2.65 9.05 -2.99
CA ALA A 206 -4.02 9.48 -2.72
C ALA A 206 -5.02 8.31 -2.77
N LEU A 207 -4.92 7.48 -3.81
CA LEU A 207 -5.75 6.28 -3.99
C LEU A 207 -5.56 5.32 -2.82
N LEU A 208 -4.31 5.09 -2.41
CA LEU A 208 -4.08 4.24 -1.26
C LEU A 208 -4.53 4.86 0.07
N ALA A 209 -4.53 6.19 0.18
CA ALA A 209 -5.10 6.86 1.35
C ALA A 209 -6.62 6.61 1.43
N GLY A 210 -7.31 6.59 0.29
CA GLY A 210 -8.71 6.15 0.23
C GLY A 210 -8.90 4.71 0.75
N ALA A 211 -8.02 3.78 0.38
CA ALA A 211 -8.09 2.39 0.83
C ALA A 211 -7.73 2.15 2.31
N ALA A 212 -7.23 3.16 3.04
CA ALA A 212 -6.72 3.02 4.40
C ALA A 212 -7.79 2.58 5.41
N MET A 213 -9.01 3.12 5.29
CA MET A 213 -10.11 2.74 6.19
C MET A 213 -10.53 1.29 6.00
N THR A 214 -10.54 0.82 4.76
CA THR A 214 -10.80 -0.59 4.45
C THR A 214 -9.68 -1.50 4.97
N GLU A 215 -8.41 -1.09 4.85
CA GLU A 215 -7.30 -1.80 5.49
C GLU A 215 -7.48 -1.90 7.01
N LEU A 216 -7.89 -0.81 7.66
CA LEU A 216 -8.12 -0.79 9.09
C LEU A 216 -9.28 -1.72 9.48
N ALA A 217 -10.39 -1.71 8.74
CA ALA A 217 -11.53 -2.59 8.95
C ALA A 217 -11.15 -4.07 8.80
N VAL A 218 -10.37 -4.43 7.77
CA VAL A 218 -9.90 -5.80 7.54
C VAL A 218 -8.98 -6.25 8.68
N ARG A 219 -8.02 -5.41 9.08
CA ARG A 219 -7.10 -5.71 10.20
C ARG A 219 -7.85 -5.86 11.53
N LEU A 220 -8.72 -4.89 11.84
CA LEU A 220 -9.49 -4.90 13.07
C LEU A 220 -10.42 -6.12 13.11
N GLY A 221 -11.01 -6.49 11.97
CA GLY A 221 -11.83 -7.69 11.83
C GLY A 221 -11.06 -8.98 12.12
N ALA A 222 -9.94 -9.18 11.42
CA ALA A 222 -9.10 -10.37 11.59
C ALA A 222 -8.54 -10.50 13.02
N TRP A 223 -7.97 -9.42 13.56
CA TRP A 223 -7.37 -9.43 14.89
C TRP A 223 -8.40 -9.47 16.02
N THR A 224 -9.61 -8.96 15.83
CA THR A 224 -10.68 -9.10 16.84
C THR A 224 -11.18 -10.54 16.89
N ALA A 225 -11.41 -11.16 15.73
CA ALA A 225 -11.80 -12.57 15.69
C ALA A 225 -10.73 -13.47 16.32
N ARG A 226 -9.46 -13.30 15.95
CA ARG A 226 -8.32 -14.00 16.57
C ARG A 226 -8.18 -13.68 18.05
N GLY A 227 -8.18 -12.40 18.41
CA GLY A 227 -8.01 -11.95 19.78
C GLY A 227 -9.05 -12.53 20.71
N VAL A 228 -10.33 -12.56 20.34
CA VAL A 228 -11.38 -13.19 21.16
C VAL A 228 -11.22 -14.71 21.22
N TRP A 229 -10.77 -15.34 20.13
CA TRP A 229 -10.56 -16.79 20.05
C TRP A 229 -9.32 -17.26 20.84
N GLU A 230 -8.28 -16.44 20.91
CA GLU A 230 -6.98 -16.73 21.51
C GLU A 230 -6.82 -16.17 22.94
N ALA A 231 -7.49 -15.07 23.29
CA ALA A 231 -7.41 -14.41 24.60
C ALA A 231 -8.18 -15.14 25.72
N VAL A 232 -8.11 -16.47 25.72
CA VAL A 232 -8.23 -17.28 26.93
C VAL A 232 -6.82 -17.77 27.29
N PRO A 233 -5.99 -16.94 27.96
CA PRO A 233 -4.73 -17.39 28.52
C PRO A 233 -4.99 -18.07 29.87
N GLY A 234 -4.50 -19.30 29.97
CA GLY A 234 -4.36 -20.07 31.19
C GLY A 234 -3.55 -21.31 30.84
N ALA A 235 -2.69 -21.76 31.75
CA ALA A 235 -1.82 -22.92 31.53
C ALA A 235 -2.60 -24.24 31.44
N ASP A 236 -3.86 -24.29 31.86
CA ASP A 236 -4.81 -25.37 31.60
C ASP A 236 -6.28 -24.89 31.76
N PRO A 237 -6.94 -24.43 30.68
CA PRO A 237 -8.39 -24.37 30.61
C PRO A 237 -8.85 -25.23 29.43
N GLY A 238 -9.48 -26.36 29.74
CA GLY A 238 -9.86 -27.40 28.79
C GLY A 238 -10.48 -26.85 27.50
N THR A 239 -10.21 -27.56 26.39
CA THR A 239 -10.79 -27.37 25.04
C THR A 239 -12.27 -26.97 25.03
N ARG A 240 -13.04 -27.35 26.06
CA ARG A 240 -14.44 -26.99 26.27
C ARG A 240 -14.69 -25.48 26.43
N THR A 241 -13.90 -24.75 27.21
CA THR A 241 -14.13 -23.31 27.48
C THR A 241 -13.80 -22.45 26.26
N ARG A 242 -12.73 -22.80 25.53
CA ARG A 242 -12.40 -22.16 24.24
C ARG A 242 -13.48 -22.41 23.18
N ARG A 243 -13.99 -23.65 23.09
CA ARG A 243 -15.11 -23.98 22.20
C ARG A 243 -16.39 -23.23 22.55
N LEU A 244 -16.67 -23.03 23.84
CA LEU A 244 -17.84 -22.27 24.28
C LEU A 244 -17.71 -20.79 23.92
N ILE A 245 -16.59 -20.13 24.25
CA ILE A 245 -16.39 -18.70 23.96
C ILE A 245 -16.31 -18.44 22.46
N GLY A 246 -15.55 -19.24 21.71
CA GLY A 246 -15.48 -19.14 20.25
C GLY A 246 -16.83 -19.44 19.59
N GLY A 247 -17.58 -20.42 20.11
CA GLY A 247 -18.94 -20.73 19.68
C GLY A 247 -19.92 -19.59 19.94
N TRP A 248 -19.85 -18.95 21.10
CA TRP A 248 -20.65 -17.76 21.42
C TRP A 248 -20.30 -16.57 20.53
N LEU A 249 -19.01 -16.30 20.30
CA LEU A 249 -18.58 -15.27 19.36
C LEU A 249 -19.14 -15.52 17.96
N LEU A 250 -18.95 -16.74 17.44
CA LEU A 250 -19.46 -17.13 16.14
C LEU A 250 -20.98 -16.98 16.08
N ALA A 251 -21.71 -17.42 17.11
CA ALA A 251 -23.15 -17.28 17.19
C ALA A 251 -23.59 -15.81 17.19
N VAL A 252 -22.98 -14.96 18.01
CA VAL A 252 -23.29 -13.53 18.08
C VAL A 252 -23.02 -12.84 16.74
N VAL A 253 -21.88 -13.11 16.11
CA VAL A 253 -21.49 -12.51 14.83
C VAL A 253 -22.40 -12.99 13.70
N VAL A 254 -22.76 -14.28 13.66
CA VAL A 254 -23.69 -14.85 12.67
C VAL A 254 -25.09 -14.29 12.86
N VAL A 255 -25.64 -14.32 14.08
CA VAL A 255 -26.98 -13.81 14.37
C VAL A 255 -27.07 -12.31 14.09
N GLY A 256 -26.07 -11.53 14.53
CA GLY A 256 -26.01 -10.09 14.25
C GLY A 256 -25.91 -9.81 12.75
N SER A 257 -25.13 -10.60 12.01
CA SER A 257 -25.01 -10.46 10.56
C SER A 257 -26.31 -10.80 9.84
N LEU A 258 -26.97 -11.90 10.19
CA LEU A 258 -28.23 -12.29 9.57
C LEU A 258 -29.37 -11.31 9.91
N ALA A 259 -29.44 -10.86 11.16
CA ALA A 259 -30.42 -9.84 11.56
C ALA A 259 -30.25 -8.55 10.74
N ARG A 260 -29.00 -8.16 10.44
CA ARG A 260 -28.71 -7.01 9.59
C ARG A 260 -29.11 -7.24 8.14
N GLU A 261 -28.84 -8.41 7.56
CA GLU A 261 -29.31 -8.72 6.20
C GLU A 261 -30.84 -8.71 6.10
N VAL A 262 -31.53 -9.27 7.11
CA VAL A 262 -33.00 -9.22 7.17
C VAL A 262 -33.49 -7.79 7.27
N TRP A 263 -32.85 -6.95 8.10
CA TRP A 263 -33.16 -5.53 8.18
C TRP A 263 -32.98 -4.83 6.82
N LEU A 264 -31.84 -5.03 6.16
CA LEU A 264 -31.55 -4.42 4.86
C LEU A 264 -32.55 -4.86 3.79
N ALA A 265 -32.91 -6.15 3.75
CA ALA A 265 -33.91 -6.67 2.82
C ALA A 265 -35.32 -6.07 3.04
N VAL A 266 -35.63 -5.61 4.26
CA VAL A 266 -36.92 -4.97 4.57
C VAL A 266 -36.89 -3.47 4.32
N THR A 267 -35.77 -2.80 4.57
CA THR A 267 -35.70 -1.32 4.57
C THR A 267 -35.09 -0.70 3.32
N ASP A 268 -34.23 -1.41 2.59
CA ASP A 268 -33.45 -0.83 1.49
C ASP A 268 -33.97 -1.30 0.13
N VAL A 269 -34.47 -0.35 -0.66
CA VAL A 269 -35.04 -0.60 -2.01
C VAL A 269 -33.97 -1.11 -2.98
N ASN A 270 -32.68 -0.86 -2.71
CA ASN A 270 -31.59 -1.26 -3.58
C ASN A 270 -31.10 -2.70 -3.35
N MET A 271 -31.73 -3.47 -2.45
CA MET A 271 -31.38 -4.87 -2.17
C MET A 271 -32.17 -5.86 -3.03
N GLU A 272 -32.14 -5.65 -4.35
CA GLU A 272 -32.78 -6.58 -5.28
C GLU A 272 -32.06 -7.94 -5.30
N PRO A 273 -32.81 -9.07 -5.31
CA PRO A 273 -32.21 -10.41 -5.36
C PRO A 273 -31.28 -10.63 -6.56
N ALA A 274 -31.58 -9.97 -7.69
CA ALA A 274 -30.77 -10.03 -8.89
C ALA A 274 -29.38 -9.38 -8.68
N GLY A 275 -29.33 -8.23 -7.99
CA GLY A 275 -28.07 -7.56 -7.65
C GLY A 275 -27.20 -8.41 -6.72
N ILE A 276 -27.81 -9.04 -5.70
CA ILE A 276 -27.12 -9.95 -4.79
C ILE A 276 -26.60 -11.19 -5.55
N ALA A 277 -27.38 -11.76 -6.47
CA ALA A 277 -26.95 -12.90 -7.29
C ALA A 277 -25.78 -12.54 -8.21
N LEU A 278 -25.80 -11.35 -8.82
CA LEU A 278 -24.68 -10.82 -9.62
C LEU A 278 -23.43 -10.61 -8.78
N ALA A 279 -23.57 -10.03 -7.58
CA ALA A 279 -22.47 -9.82 -6.64
C ALA A 279 -21.87 -11.15 -6.14
N ALA A 280 -22.71 -12.17 -5.89
CA ALA A 280 -22.27 -13.52 -5.58
C ALA A 280 -21.52 -14.16 -6.76
N GLY A 281 -22.05 -14.00 -7.98
CA GLY A 281 -21.38 -14.44 -9.21
C GLY A 281 -20.01 -13.79 -9.40
N TYR A 282 -19.92 -12.48 -9.13
CA TYR A 282 -18.67 -11.73 -9.14
C TYR A 282 -17.65 -12.28 -8.12
N LEU A 283 -18.07 -12.47 -6.87
CA LEU A 283 -17.23 -13.05 -5.81
C LEU A 283 -16.69 -14.43 -6.21
N LEU A 284 -17.57 -15.30 -6.72
CA LEU A 284 -17.19 -16.65 -7.16
C LEU A 284 -16.24 -16.62 -8.36
N LEU A 285 -16.46 -15.73 -9.33
CA LEU A 285 -15.61 -15.59 -10.50
C LEU A 285 -14.20 -15.12 -10.11
N VAL A 286 -14.10 -14.12 -9.23
CA VAL A 286 -12.81 -13.64 -8.74
C VAL A 286 -12.12 -14.68 -7.86
N ALA A 287 -12.87 -15.39 -7.01
CA ALA A 287 -12.35 -16.51 -6.23
C ALA A 287 -11.78 -17.61 -7.13
N ALA A 288 -12.50 -17.97 -8.20
CA ALA A 288 -12.08 -18.95 -9.18
C ALA A 288 -10.81 -18.50 -9.91
N ALA A 289 -10.71 -17.22 -10.30
CA ALA A 289 -9.51 -16.65 -10.91
C ALA A 289 -8.30 -16.70 -9.98
N GLY A 290 -8.46 -16.29 -8.71
CA GLY A 290 -7.41 -16.37 -7.69
C GLY A 290 -6.94 -17.81 -7.44
N LEU A 291 -7.90 -18.74 -7.32
CA LEU A 291 -7.61 -20.18 -7.22
C LEU A 291 -6.88 -20.73 -8.44
N ALA A 292 -7.30 -20.34 -9.65
CA ALA A 292 -6.67 -20.76 -10.89
C ALA A 292 -5.21 -20.30 -10.93
N VAL A 293 -4.93 -19.03 -10.57
CA VAL A 293 -3.56 -18.52 -10.52
C VAL A 293 -2.72 -19.26 -9.48
N LEU A 294 -3.26 -19.55 -8.30
CA LEU A 294 -2.56 -20.32 -7.27
C LEU A 294 -2.30 -21.77 -7.69
N ARG A 295 -3.24 -22.40 -8.42
CA ARG A 295 -3.16 -23.80 -8.86
C ARG A 295 -2.26 -24.00 -10.08
N PHE A 296 -2.34 -23.09 -11.06
CA PHE A 296 -1.67 -23.22 -12.35
C PHE A 296 -0.31 -22.50 -12.40
N ALA A 297 0.09 -21.76 -11.38
CA ALA A 297 1.43 -21.20 -11.31
C ALA A 297 2.50 -22.31 -11.24
N PRO A 298 3.30 -22.53 -12.31
CA PRO A 298 4.32 -23.58 -12.32
C PRO A 298 5.40 -23.28 -11.27
N GLY A 299 5.67 -24.22 -10.38
CA GLY A 299 6.70 -24.09 -9.33
C GLY A 299 6.24 -23.53 -7.99
N SER A 300 4.93 -23.50 -7.70
CA SER A 300 4.45 -23.13 -6.36
C SER A 300 4.95 -24.13 -5.30
N VAL A 301 5.97 -23.74 -4.56
CA VAL A 301 6.50 -24.48 -3.39
C VAL A 301 5.41 -24.60 -2.30
N ALA A 302 4.42 -23.70 -2.31
CA ALA A 302 3.30 -23.66 -1.39
C ALA A 302 2.05 -24.39 -1.92
N ARG A 303 2.22 -25.58 -2.52
CA ARG A 303 1.06 -26.46 -2.78
C ARG A 303 0.46 -26.90 -1.44
N GLY A 304 -0.64 -26.27 -1.05
CA GLY A 304 -1.46 -26.73 0.08
C GLY A 304 -1.53 -25.81 1.30
N VAL A 305 -0.69 -24.78 1.43
CA VAL A 305 -0.82 -23.83 2.56
C VAL A 305 -1.95 -22.84 2.25
N PRO A 306 -3.06 -22.85 3.00
CA PRO A 306 -4.14 -21.92 2.77
C PRO A 306 -3.70 -20.53 3.25
N THR A 307 -3.93 -19.52 2.40
CA THR A 307 -3.68 -18.11 2.73
C THR A 307 -4.60 -17.70 3.87
N ASP A 308 -4.02 -17.19 4.96
CA ASP A 308 -4.82 -16.61 6.04
C ASP A 308 -5.14 -15.14 5.77
N VAL A 309 -6.18 -14.62 6.41
CA VAL A 309 -6.59 -13.22 6.29
C VAL A 309 -5.50 -12.27 6.80
N ASP A 310 -4.76 -12.67 7.84
CA ASP A 310 -3.66 -11.87 8.39
C ASP A 310 -2.44 -11.83 7.48
N ASP A 311 -2.24 -12.88 6.66
CA ASP A 311 -1.22 -12.87 5.63
C ASP A 311 -1.52 -11.81 4.57
N LEU A 312 -2.81 -11.50 4.31
CA LEU A 312 -3.20 -10.42 3.40
C LEU A 312 -2.85 -9.05 3.96
N ALA A 313 -3.10 -8.79 5.24
CA ALA A 313 -2.72 -7.52 5.87
C ALA A 313 -1.20 -7.29 5.83
N SER A 314 -0.41 -8.35 6.04
CA SER A 314 1.05 -8.25 5.93
C SER A 314 1.51 -8.08 4.47
N ALA A 315 0.90 -8.80 3.53
CA ALA A 315 1.19 -8.70 2.10
C ALA A 315 0.80 -7.34 1.52
N TRP A 316 -0.30 -6.75 2.01
CA TRP A 316 -0.83 -5.46 1.59
C TRP A 316 0.24 -4.38 1.63
N SER A 317 0.96 -4.23 2.75
CA SER A 317 2.05 -3.24 2.88
C SER A 317 3.13 -3.34 1.79
N ARG A 318 3.33 -4.52 1.19
CA ARG A 318 4.33 -4.77 0.13
C ARG A 318 3.73 -4.68 -1.27
N THR A 319 2.44 -4.95 -1.43
CA THR A 319 1.75 -5.01 -2.72
C THR A 319 0.90 -3.79 -3.02
N SER A 320 0.56 -2.98 -2.03
CA SER A 320 -0.32 -1.81 -2.15
C SER A 320 0.24 -0.80 -3.17
N TRP A 321 1.54 -0.48 -3.07
CA TRP A 321 2.23 0.44 -3.99
C TRP A 321 2.16 0.08 -5.48
N PRO A 322 2.56 -1.13 -5.92
CA PRO A 322 2.46 -1.49 -7.33
C PRO A 322 1.00 -1.54 -7.82
N LEU A 323 0.05 -1.98 -7.01
CA LEU A 323 -1.36 -2.00 -7.39
C LEU A 323 -1.93 -0.58 -7.55
N ALA A 324 -1.57 0.33 -6.64
CA ALA A 324 -1.97 1.73 -6.74
C ALA A 324 -1.32 2.47 -7.90
N LEU A 325 -0.09 2.11 -8.25
CA LEU A 325 0.57 2.64 -9.45
C LEU A 325 -0.17 2.17 -10.71
N LEU A 326 -0.60 0.90 -10.77
CA LEU A 326 -1.39 0.38 -11.88
C LEU A 326 -2.75 1.08 -11.97
N LEU A 327 -3.42 1.31 -10.84
CA LEU A 327 -4.68 2.06 -10.81
C LEU A 327 -4.50 3.52 -11.24
N ALA A 328 -3.47 4.20 -10.73
CA ALA A 328 -3.17 5.57 -11.13
C ALA A 328 -2.85 5.64 -12.63
N LEU A 329 -2.14 4.65 -13.17
CA LEU A 329 -1.85 4.57 -14.61
C LEU A 329 -3.12 4.30 -15.44
N SER A 330 -4.07 3.49 -14.95
CA SER A 330 -5.34 3.28 -15.65
C SER A 330 -6.21 4.54 -15.68
N VAL A 331 -6.18 5.34 -14.62
CA VAL A 331 -6.98 6.57 -14.52
C VAL A 331 -6.31 7.75 -15.24
N PHE A 332 -5.01 7.96 -15.03
CA PHE A 332 -4.29 9.15 -15.49
C PHE A 332 -3.32 8.90 -16.65
N GLY A 333 -3.09 7.66 -17.06
CA GLY A 333 -2.13 7.34 -18.13
C GLY A 333 -2.48 8.01 -19.45
N GLY A 334 -3.78 8.09 -19.79
CA GLY A 334 -4.26 8.82 -20.96
C GLY A 334 -3.94 10.31 -20.90
N VAL A 335 -4.07 10.94 -19.72
CA VAL A 335 -3.73 12.35 -19.51
C VAL A 335 -2.23 12.59 -19.71
N VAL A 336 -1.38 11.73 -19.14
CA VAL A 336 0.08 11.82 -19.32
C VAL A 336 0.45 11.68 -20.79
N LEU A 337 -0.14 10.71 -21.49
CA LEU A 337 0.14 10.47 -22.91
C LEU A 337 -0.31 11.66 -23.76
N GLN A 338 -1.49 12.22 -23.48
CA GLN A 338 -2.00 13.41 -24.16
C GLN A 338 -1.07 14.61 -23.95
N LEU A 339 -0.58 14.82 -22.72
CA LEU A 339 0.38 15.87 -22.39
C LEU A 339 1.71 15.65 -23.10
N LEU A 340 2.21 14.42 -23.13
CA LEU A 340 3.42 14.07 -23.87
C LEU A 340 3.27 14.38 -25.37
N PHE A 341 2.17 13.97 -25.99
CA PHE A 341 1.88 14.29 -27.40
C PHE A 341 1.77 15.80 -27.64
N SER A 342 1.22 16.55 -26.69
CA SER A 342 1.15 18.00 -26.78
C SER A 342 2.53 18.67 -26.77
N LEU A 343 3.51 18.11 -26.04
CA LEU A 343 4.90 18.62 -26.05
C LEU A 343 5.56 18.47 -27.43
N PHE A 344 5.17 17.45 -28.20
CA PHE A 344 5.67 17.20 -29.55
C PHE A 344 4.80 17.83 -30.65
N GLY A 345 3.84 18.69 -30.31
CA GLY A 345 2.97 19.37 -31.28
C GLY A 345 1.85 18.50 -31.87
N LEU A 346 1.66 17.27 -31.38
CA LEU A 346 0.63 16.32 -31.86
C LEU A 346 -0.75 16.57 -31.21
N ARG A 347 -1.16 17.84 -31.10
CA ARG A 347 -2.35 18.27 -30.34
C ARG A 347 -3.70 17.84 -30.97
N ARG A 348 -3.70 17.45 -32.25
CA ARG A 348 -4.90 17.01 -32.99
C ARG A 348 -5.26 15.55 -32.74
N VAL A 349 -4.38 14.76 -32.13
CA VAL A 349 -4.71 13.41 -31.69
C VAL A 349 -5.55 13.54 -30.42
N ARG A 350 -6.87 13.65 -30.59
CA ARG A 350 -7.81 13.56 -29.47
C ARG A 350 -8.06 12.07 -29.26
N LEU A 351 -7.40 11.51 -28.25
CA LEU A 351 -7.72 10.15 -27.85
C LEU A 351 -9.09 10.18 -27.16
N ASP A 352 -10.05 9.43 -27.68
CA ASP A 352 -11.35 9.32 -27.04
C ASP A 352 -11.18 8.77 -25.61
N SER A 353 -11.82 9.43 -24.65
CA SER A 353 -11.67 9.17 -23.21
C SER A 353 -12.08 7.75 -22.83
N PHE A 354 -13.08 7.19 -23.53
CA PHE A 354 -13.55 5.82 -23.33
C PHE A 354 -12.50 4.77 -23.70
N TRP A 355 -11.90 4.88 -24.89
CA TRP A 355 -10.91 3.91 -25.37
C TRP A 355 -9.61 3.98 -24.57
N THR A 356 -9.19 5.16 -24.13
CA THR A 356 -7.97 5.30 -23.33
C THR A 356 -8.12 4.82 -21.90
N GLY A 357 -9.22 5.18 -21.22
CA GLY A 357 -9.47 4.72 -19.85
C GLY A 357 -9.73 3.22 -19.77
N GLY A 358 -10.58 2.69 -20.66
CA GLY A 358 -10.94 1.27 -20.69
C GLY A 358 -9.75 0.36 -21.04
N LEU A 359 -9.00 0.68 -22.11
CA LEU A 359 -7.81 -0.09 -22.48
C LEU A 359 -6.72 -0.02 -21.41
N ALA A 360 -6.52 1.14 -20.78
CA ALA A 360 -5.55 1.29 -19.71
C ALA A 360 -5.94 0.48 -18.46
N ALA A 361 -7.24 0.42 -18.13
CA ALA A 361 -7.75 -0.43 -17.05
C ALA A 361 -7.58 -1.93 -17.36
N VAL A 362 -7.89 -2.37 -18.58
CA VAL A 362 -7.67 -3.75 -19.03
C VAL A 362 -6.18 -4.12 -19.02
N ALA A 363 -5.32 -3.22 -19.49
CA ALA A 363 -3.87 -3.42 -19.44
C ALA A 363 -3.35 -3.48 -17.99
N ALA A 364 -3.81 -2.58 -17.12
CA ALA A 364 -3.48 -2.59 -15.69
C ALA A 364 -3.94 -3.89 -15.02
N ALA A 365 -5.13 -4.39 -15.36
CA ALA A 365 -5.64 -5.66 -14.88
C ALA A 365 -4.81 -6.85 -15.34
N ALA A 366 -4.44 -6.90 -16.63
CA ALA A 366 -3.58 -7.94 -17.17
C ALA A 366 -2.20 -7.96 -16.49
N VAL A 367 -1.61 -6.78 -16.26
CA VAL A 367 -0.34 -6.67 -15.52
C VAL A 367 -0.50 -7.10 -14.06
N ALA A 368 -1.59 -6.74 -13.39
CA ALA A 368 -1.86 -7.16 -12.02
C ALA A 368 -2.01 -8.69 -11.90
N ILE A 369 -2.76 -9.34 -12.81
CA ILE A 369 -2.89 -10.80 -12.86
C ILE A 369 -1.53 -11.44 -13.15
N GLY A 370 -0.73 -10.87 -14.07
CA GLY A 370 0.64 -11.31 -14.35
C GLY A 370 1.56 -11.22 -13.14
N LEU A 371 1.48 -10.14 -12.35
CA LEU A 371 2.18 -10.00 -11.07
C LEU A 371 1.69 -11.05 -10.06
N GLY A 372 0.38 -11.33 -10.06
CA GLY A 372 -0.22 -12.40 -9.26
C GLY A 372 0.40 -13.76 -9.56
N VAL A 373 0.51 -14.13 -10.83
CA VAL A 373 1.18 -15.36 -11.28
C VAL A 373 2.65 -15.36 -10.86
N LEU A 374 3.37 -14.24 -11.04
CA LEU A 374 4.77 -14.13 -10.66
C LEU A 374 4.98 -14.30 -9.15
N TRP A 375 4.10 -13.71 -8.33
CA TRP A 375 4.16 -13.82 -6.87
C TRP A 375 3.74 -15.21 -6.38
N ALA A 376 2.77 -15.84 -7.03
CA ALA A 376 2.41 -17.24 -6.77
C ALA A 376 3.59 -18.18 -7.02
N ARG A 377 4.32 -17.98 -8.14
CA ARG A 377 5.56 -18.73 -8.45
C ARG A 377 6.66 -18.52 -7.41
N ARG A 378 6.68 -17.37 -6.72
CA ARG A 378 7.63 -17.06 -5.64
C ARG A 378 7.15 -17.50 -4.25
N GLY A 379 6.08 -18.28 -4.16
CA GLY A 379 5.51 -18.77 -2.90
C GLY A 379 4.80 -17.70 -2.07
N ARG A 380 4.47 -16.54 -2.65
CA ARG A 380 3.76 -15.44 -1.96
C ARG A 380 2.27 -15.51 -2.29
N THR A 381 1.55 -16.42 -1.64
CA THR A 381 0.14 -16.72 -1.92
C THR A 381 -0.80 -15.54 -1.62
N ALA A 382 -0.60 -14.83 -0.51
CA ALA A 382 -1.39 -13.64 -0.15
C ALA A 382 -1.23 -12.49 -1.16
N ALA A 383 0.01 -12.19 -1.54
CA ALA A 383 0.31 -11.19 -2.56
C ALA A 383 -0.30 -11.56 -3.91
N ALA A 384 -0.21 -12.85 -4.28
CA ALA A 384 -0.80 -13.35 -5.51
C ALA A 384 -2.32 -13.17 -5.53
N LEU A 385 -2.99 -13.57 -4.45
CA LEU A 385 -4.44 -13.43 -4.31
C LEU A 385 -4.86 -11.97 -4.45
N LEU A 386 -4.23 -11.05 -3.71
CA LEU A 386 -4.51 -9.61 -3.79
C LEU A 386 -4.39 -9.07 -5.22
N ALA A 387 -3.30 -9.39 -5.92
CA ALA A 387 -3.08 -8.91 -7.28
C ALA A 387 -4.09 -9.47 -8.28
N THR A 388 -4.47 -10.74 -8.14
CA THR A 388 -5.47 -11.38 -8.99
C THR A 388 -6.88 -10.86 -8.74
N VAL A 389 -7.20 -10.60 -7.47
CA VAL A 389 -8.49 -10.04 -7.07
C VAL A 389 -8.62 -8.61 -7.58
N PHE A 390 -7.59 -7.80 -7.42
CA PHE A 390 -7.53 -6.44 -7.96
C PHE A 390 -7.67 -6.42 -9.49
N GLY A 391 -6.89 -7.25 -10.21
CA GLY A 391 -6.99 -7.33 -11.66
C GLY A 391 -8.34 -7.87 -12.14
N GLY A 392 -8.87 -8.88 -11.47
CA GLY A 392 -10.21 -9.42 -11.75
C GLY A 392 -11.31 -8.38 -11.51
N GLY A 393 -11.22 -7.62 -10.42
CA GLY A 393 -12.12 -6.51 -10.11
C GLY A 393 -12.12 -5.44 -11.20
N LEU A 394 -10.93 -4.99 -11.63
CA LEU A 394 -10.82 -4.03 -12.73
C LEU A 394 -11.47 -4.54 -14.03
N LEU A 395 -11.26 -5.80 -14.40
CA LEU A 395 -11.89 -6.39 -15.60
C LEU A 395 -13.41 -6.45 -15.46
N VAL A 396 -13.91 -6.84 -14.29
CA VAL A 396 -15.35 -6.91 -14.04
C VAL A 396 -15.96 -5.51 -14.05
N THR A 397 -15.32 -4.50 -13.46
CA THR A 397 -15.81 -3.11 -13.55
C THR A 397 -15.93 -2.68 -15.02
N GLN A 398 -14.94 -2.98 -15.87
CA GLN A 398 -15.03 -2.67 -17.30
C GLN A 398 -16.16 -3.46 -18.01
N LEU A 399 -16.35 -4.72 -17.65
CA LEU A 399 -17.42 -5.57 -18.20
C LEU A 399 -18.81 -5.05 -17.79
N VAL A 400 -18.98 -4.68 -16.53
CA VAL A 400 -20.23 -4.14 -15.96
C VAL A 400 -20.58 -2.81 -16.62
N LEU A 401 -19.59 -1.94 -16.84
CA LEU A 401 -19.74 -0.71 -17.63
C LEU A 401 -20.17 -0.99 -19.07
N LEU A 402 -19.59 -2.00 -19.71
CA LEU A 402 -19.95 -2.41 -21.07
C LEU A 402 -21.37 -2.97 -21.16
N LEU A 403 -21.78 -3.76 -20.17
CA LEU A 403 -23.10 -4.39 -20.11
C LEU A 403 -24.20 -3.48 -19.51
N GLN A 404 -23.84 -2.28 -19.04
CA GLN A 404 -24.73 -1.33 -18.37
C GLN A 404 -25.46 -1.93 -17.16
N VAL A 405 -24.85 -2.91 -16.51
CA VAL A 405 -25.34 -3.50 -15.26
C VAL A 405 -24.76 -2.67 -14.11
N THR A 406 -25.44 -2.60 -12.97
CA THR A 406 -24.87 -2.00 -11.76
C THR A 406 -25.17 -2.89 -10.56
N PHE A 407 -24.21 -2.99 -9.65
CA PHE A 407 -24.38 -3.60 -8.33
C PHE A 407 -23.54 -2.81 -7.34
N ASP A 408 -24.02 -2.71 -6.11
CA ASP A 408 -23.39 -1.90 -5.06
C ASP A 408 -22.41 -2.74 -4.23
N THR A 409 -21.40 -2.11 -3.64
CA THR A 409 -20.47 -2.72 -2.67
C THR A 409 -21.24 -3.37 -1.51
N ARG A 410 -22.37 -2.80 -1.10
CA ARG A 410 -23.27 -3.40 -0.09
C ARG A 410 -23.77 -4.78 -0.52
N GLN A 411 -24.16 -4.94 -1.79
CA GLN A 411 -24.61 -6.23 -2.33
C GLN A 411 -23.48 -7.27 -2.34
N ILE A 412 -22.22 -6.84 -2.52
CA ILE A 412 -21.04 -7.71 -2.41
C ILE A 412 -20.86 -8.20 -0.97
N VAL A 413 -20.98 -7.31 0.01
CA VAL A 413 -20.89 -7.69 1.44
C VAL A 413 -22.04 -8.64 1.80
N SER A 414 -23.28 -8.32 1.45
CA SER A 414 -24.44 -9.19 1.65
C SER A 414 -24.26 -10.57 1.01
N ALA A 415 -23.82 -10.62 -0.25
CA ALA A 415 -23.54 -11.88 -0.94
C ALA A 415 -22.46 -12.70 -0.21
N SER A 416 -21.42 -12.05 0.32
CA SER A 416 -20.37 -12.72 1.09
C SER A 416 -20.87 -13.31 2.40
N VAL A 417 -21.78 -12.60 3.10
CA VAL A 417 -22.41 -13.05 4.35
C VAL A 417 -23.30 -14.26 4.08
N LEU A 418 -24.09 -14.22 3.01
CA LEU A 418 -24.94 -15.35 2.60
C LEU A 418 -24.09 -16.58 2.22
N LEU A 419 -23.02 -16.40 1.45
CA LEU A 419 -22.10 -17.48 1.10
C LEU A 419 -21.41 -18.07 2.35
N ALA A 420 -20.92 -17.23 3.26
CA ALA A 420 -20.26 -17.68 4.48
C ALA A 420 -21.23 -18.41 5.43
N THR A 421 -22.47 -17.93 5.52
CA THR A 421 -23.52 -18.61 6.28
C THR A 421 -23.89 -19.94 5.65
N GLY A 422 -23.99 -20.00 4.31
CA GLY A 422 -24.21 -21.25 3.57
C GLY A 422 -23.09 -22.27 3.82
N VAL A 423 -21.82 -21.83 3.79
CA VAL A 423 -20.67 -22.67 4.14
C VAL A 423 -20.73 -23.12 5.60
N LEU A 424 -21.12 -22.25 6.53
CA LEU A 424 -21.30 -22.60 7.94
C LEU A 424 -22.35 -23.69 8.13
N ILE A 425 -23.53 -23.53 7.52
CA ILE A 425 -24.63 -24.51 7.57
C ILE A 425 -24.15 -25.84 6.99
N TRP A 426 -23.48 -25.81 5.83
CA TRP A 426 -22.91 -27.00 5.22
C TRP A 426 -21.89 -27.71 6.13
N LEU A 427 -20.99 -26.96 6.79
CA LEU A 427 -20.03 -27.51 7.75
C LEU A 427 -20.68 -28.08 9.01
N LEU A 428 -21.78 -27.48 9.48
CA LEU A 428 -22.57 -27.97 10.61
C LEU A 428 -23.29 -29.28 10.25
N VAL A 429 -23.97 -29.32 9.09
CA VAL A 429 -24.68 -30.50 8.59
C VAL A 429 -23.71 -31.66 8.33
N THR A 430 -22.55 -31.38 7.71
CA THR A 430 -21.51 -32.39 7.44
C THR A 430 -20.68 -32.73 8.68
N ARG A 431 -20.90 -32.08 9.82
CA ARG A 431 -20.13 -32.23 11.08
C ARG A 431 -18.63 -32.01 10.91
N ARG A 432 -18.24 -31.15 9.97
CA ARG A 432 -16.83 -30.80 9.67
C ARG A 432 -16.42 -29.42 10.19
N LEU A 433 -17.20 -28.83 11.10
CA LEU A 433 -16.87 -27.54 11.71
C LEU A 433 -15.73 -27.73 12.73
N THR A 434 -14.54 -27.29 12.34
CA THR A 434 -13.37 -27.21 13.24
C THR A 434 -13.23 -25.79 13.81
N ALA A 435 -12.43 -25.64 14.87
CA ALA A 435 -12.19 -24.34 15.49
C ALA A 435 -11.59 -23.33 14.50
N ASP A 436 -10.64 -23.77 13.67
CA ASP A 436 -10.04 -22.90 12.63
C ASP A 436 -11.04 -22.47 11.58
N ARG A 437 -11.94 -23.37 11.15
CA ARG A 437 -13.00 -23.04 10.19
C ARG A 437 -14.03 -22.08 10.78
N GLY A 438 -14.38 -22.26 12.06
CA GLY A 438 -15.24 -21.32 12.79
C GLY A 438 -14.60 -19.93 12.92
N LEU A 439 -13.31 -19.87 13.24
CA LEU A 439 -12.55 -18.62 13.30
C LEU A 439 -12.49 -17.91 11.93
N ALA A 440 -12.28 -18.66 10.84
CA ALA A 440 -12.27 -18.10 9.48
C ALA A 440 -13.62 -17.47 9.12
N ILE A 441 -14.73 -18.15 9.42
CA ILE A 441 -16.10 -17.65 9.18
C ILE A 441 -16.37 -16.43 10.07
N ALA A 442 -16.02 -16.49 11.36
CA ALA A 442 -16.18 -15.36 12.27
C ALA A 442 -15.39 -14.13 11.80
N SER A 443 -14.13 -14.32 11.37
CA SER A 443 -13.29 -13.25 10.83
C SER A 443 -13.93 -12.62 9.59
N LEU A 444 -14.40 -13.46 8.66
CA LEU A 444 -15.04 -13.00 7.43
C LEU A 444 -16.29 -12.16 7.70
N LEU A 445 -17.17 -12.65 8.57
CA LEU A 445 -18.40 -11.93 8.93
C LEU A 445 -18.08 -10.62 9.67
N LEU A 446 -17.09 -10.64 10.58
CA LEU A 446 -16.68 -9.45 11.31
C LEU A 446 -16.09 -8.39 10.37
N ILE A 447 -15.27 -8.80 9.40
CA ILE A 447 -14.69 -7.91 8.39
C ILE A 447 -15.79 -7.26 7.54
N GLY A 448 -16.75 -8.05 7.06
CA GLY A 448 -17.89 -7.52 6.30
C GLY A 448 -18.67 -6.47 7.09
N ARG A 449 -18.93 -6.73 8.38
CA ARG A 449 -19.66 -5.78 9.25
C ARG A 449 -18.86 -4.55 9.59
N LEU A 450 -17.59 -4.69 9.93
CA LEU A 450 -16.73 -3.54 10.22
C LEU A 450 -16.53 -2.65 9.00
N HIS A 451 -16.53 -3.23 7.80
CA HIS A 451 -16.52 -2.47 6.57
C HIS A 451 -17.81 -1.66 6.39
N GLU A 452 -18.99 -2.23 6.63
CA GLU A 452 -20.25 -1.45 6.60
C GLU A 452 -20.28 -0.33 7.65
N TYR A 453 -19.70 -0.57 8.83
CA TYR A 453 -19.65 0.42 9.91
C TYR A 453 -18.52 1.44 9.80
N ARG A 454 -17.66 1.34 8.77
CA ARG A 454 -16.64 2.36 8.53
C ARG A 454 -17.28 3.73 8.32
N ASP A 455 -18.43 3.77 7.65
CA ASP A 455 -19.15 5.01 7.36
C ASP A 455 -19.59 5.73 8.66
N ILE A 456 -19.84 4.98 9.75
CA ILE A 456 -20.16 5.55 11.07
C ILE A 456 -18.94 6.19 11.72
N ILE A 457 -17.74 5.67 11.48
CA ILE A 457 -16.50 6.31 11.90
C ILE A 457 -16.23 7.52 11.00
N ASP A 458 -16.59 7.41 9.73
CA ASP A 458 -16.36 8.42 8.72
C ASP A 458 -17.26 9.65 8.92
N GLU A 459 -18.54 9.51 9.29
CA GLU A 459 -19.47 10.63 9.50
C GLU A 459 -19.02 11.68 10.54
N PRO A 460 -18.63 11.34 11.78
CA PRO A 460 -18.18 12.33 12.76
C PRO A 460 -16.84 12.95 12.37
N LEU A 461 -15.94 12.16 11.76
CA LEU A 461 -14.68 12.69 11.24
C LEU A 461 -14.93 13.64 10.07
N ALA A 462 -15.75 13.23 9.12
CA ALA A 462 -16.22 14.05 8.01
C ALA A 462 -16.93 15.30 8.52
N ALA A 463 -17.69 15.27 9.62
CA ALA A 463 -18.32 16.45 10.21
C ALA A 463 -17.29 17.42 10.82
N ILE A 464 -16.35 16.89 11.63
CA ILE A 464 -15.26 17.69 12.24
C ILE A 464 -14.42 18.35 11.15
N PHE A 465 -14.14 17.62 10.06
CA PHE A 465 -13.29 18.08 8.98
C PHE A 465 -14.07 18.72 7.80
N ALA A 466 -15.39 18.60 7.72
CA ALA A 466 -16.23 19.36 6.80
C ALA A 466 -16.20 20.84 7.16
N ALA A 467 -16.16 21.16 8.46
CA ALA A 467 -15.87 22.50 8.96
C ALA A 467 -14.49 23.02 8.49
N THR A 468 -13.57 22.12 8.12
CA THR A 468 -12.22 22.46 7.63
C THR A 468 -12.09 22.50 6.10
N GLY A 469 -13.13 22.14 5.32
CA GLY A 469 -13.17 22.43 3.89
C GLY A 469 -13.02 21.26 2.90
N GLY A 470 -13.26 20.01 3.32
CA GLY A 470 -13.33 18.81 2.45
C GLY A 470 -11.99 18.07 2.31
N GLY A 471 -12.01 16.72 2.38
CA GLY A 471 -10.81 15.88 2.31
C GLY A 471 -10.35 15.18 3.60
N ALA A 472 -11.21 15.18 4.60
CA ALA A 472 -11.03 14.61 5.93
C ALA A 472 -10.40 13.22 5.96
N LEU A 473 -11.04 12.31 5.25
CA LEU A 473 -10.73 10.89 5.24
C LEU A 473 -9.46 10.63 4.46
N LEU A 474 -9.26 11.35 3.35
CA LEU A 474 -8.00 11.31 2.63
C LEU A 474 -6.84 11.84 3.49
N LEU A 475 -7.01 12.93 4.25
CA LEU A 475 -5.99 13.43 5.19
C LEU A 475 -5.70 12.43 6.31
N LEU A 476 -6.73 11.79 6.85
CA LEU A 476 -6.58 10.73 7.85
C LEU A 476 -5.88 9.50 7.27
N GLY A 477 -6.28 9.05 6.07
CA GLY A 477 -5.68 7.95 5.35
C GLY A 477 -4.23 8.22 4.97
N LEU A 478 -3.90 9.48 4.64
CA LEU A 478 -2.52 9.91 4.45
C LEU A 478 -1.73 9.91 5.74
N LEU A 479 -2.30 10.41 6.84
CA LEU A 479 -1.66 10.35 8.14
C LEU A 479 -1.42 8.89 8.56
N TRP A 480 -2.41 8.02 8.37
CA TRP A 480 -2.31 6.60 8.63
C TRP A 480 -1.18 5.97 7.81
N ARG A 481 -1.14 6.21 6.50
CA ARG A 481 -0.08 5.71 5.62
C ARG A 481 1.28 6.28 5.98
N GLN A 482 1.34 7.54 6.37
CA GLN A 482 2.56 8.19 6.81
C GLN A 482 3.14 7.47 8.04
N LEU A 483 2.28 6.99 8.93
CA LEU A 483 2.70 6.28 10.13
C LEU A 483 3.01 4.80 9.82
N THR A 484 2.38 4.18 8.83
CA THR A 484 2.45 2.73 8.63
C THR A 484 3.32 2.26 7.46
N GLU A 485 3.58 3.08 6.43
CA GLU A 485 4.08 2.58 5.15
C GLU A 485 5.56 2.86 4.80
N TYR A 486 6.33 3.60 5.60
CA TYR A 486 7.76 3.79 5.29
C TYR A 486 8.63 2.56 5.52
N GLN A 487 8.02 1.40 5.72
CA GLN A 487 8.72 0.12 5.66
C GLN A 487 9.50 -0.05 4.36
N MET A 488 8.95 0.41 3.22
CA MET A 488 9.62 0.32 1.92
C MET A 488 10.93 1.12 1.87
N ALA A 489 11.01 2.20 2.65
CA ALA A 489 12.19 3.06 2.76
C ALA A 489 13.34 2.41 3.55
N ARG A 490 13.08 1.31 4.28
CA ARG A 490 14.10 0.57 5.06
C ARG A 490 14.87 -0.47 4.26
N GLY A 491 14.34 -0.88 3.10
CA GLY A 491 14.97 -1.89 2.27
C GLY A 491 16.22 -1.38 1.56
N HIS A 492 17.13 -2.28 1.23
CA HIS A 492 18.29 -1.98 0.39
C HIS A 492 18.28 -2.88 -0.86
N SER A 493 18.51 -2.31 -2.04
CA SER A 493 18.76 -3.08 -3.26
C SER A 493 19.81 -2.40 -4.12
N ARG A 494 20.55 -3.20 -4.91
CA ARG A 494 21.59 -2.69 -5.83
C ARG A 494 21.08 -1.59 -6.78
N THR A 495 19.82 -1.68 -7.20
CA THR A 495 19.18 -0.73 -8.12
C THR A 495 18.53 0.48 -7.44
N LEU A 496 18.19 0.34 -6.15
CA LEU A 496 17.49 1.34 -5.33
C LEU A 496 18.13 1.31 -3.94
N PRO A 497 19.27 2.00 -3.77
CA PRO A 497 19.93 2.14 -2.49
C PRO A 497 19.00 2.73 -1.43
N HIS A 498 19.31 2.47 -0.16
CA HIS A 498 18.53 2.92 1.00
C HIS A 498 18.23 4.43 0.96
N TYR A 499 19.24 5.26 0.74
CA TYR A 499 19.08 6.72 0.68
C TYR A 499 18.18 7.18 -0.48
N VAL A 500 18.18 6.49 -1.63
CA VAL A 500 17.29 6.81 -2.76
C VAL A 500 15.84 6.55 -2.38
N ARG A 501 15.57 5.44 -1.68
CA ARG A 501 14.22 5.13 -1.20
C ARG A 501 13.71 6.14 -0.18
N VAL A 502 14.58 6.61 0.71
CA VAL A 502 14.24 7.69 1.64
C VAL A 502 13.96 9.00 0.89
N LEU A 503 14.77 9.37 -0.11
CA LEU A 503 14.50 10.56 -0.93
C LEU A 503 13.16 10.47 -1.67
N LEU A 504 12.83 9.30 -2.24
CA LEU A 504 11.52 9.07 -2.88
C LEU A 504 10.37 9.15 -1.88
N ALA A 505 10.55 8.59 -0.68
CA ALA A 505 9.59 8.71 0.41
C ALA A 505 9.32 10.17 0.78
N LEU A 506 10.37 10.98 0.97
CA LEU A 506 10.25 12.41 1.29
C LEU A 506 9.65 13.22 0.13
N ALA A 507 10.05 12.91 -1.11
CA ALA A 507 9.48 13.52 -2.31
C ALA A 507 7.97 13.25 -2.41
N ASN A 508 7.58 11.98 -2.27
CA ASN A 508 6.17 11.59 -2.31
C ASN A 508 5.38 12.28 -1.20
N MET A 509 5.90 12.28 0.04
CA MET A 509 5.29 12.92 1.20
C MET A 509 5.05 14.41 1.01
N THR A 510 6.05 15.15 0.53
CA THR A 510 5.94 16.58 0.29
C THR A 510 4.99 16.91 -0.86
N LEU A 511 5.04 16.16 -1.95
CA LEU A 511 4.15 16.34 -3.10
C LEU A 511 2.70 16.01 -2.76
N ILE A 512 2.43 14.88 -2.09
CA ILE A 512 1.05 14.50 -1.71
C ILE A 512 0.46 15.48 -0.71
N GLY A 513 1.24 15.89 0.31
CA GLY A 513 0.83 16.91 1.27
C GLY A 513 0.46 18.21 0.57
N MET A 514 1.23 18.62 -0.43
CA MET A 514 0.93 19.81 -1.22
C MET A 514 -0.34 19.65 -2.06
N THR A 515 -0.51 18.55 -2.78
CA THR A 515 -1.71 18.34 -3.63
C THR A 515 -3.00 18.31 -2.79
N VAL A 516 -2.97 17.65 -1.63
CA VAL A 516 -4.16 17.58 -0.76
C VAL A 516 -4.44 18.92 -0.11
N SER A 517 -3.40 19.60 0.38
CA SER A 517 -3.57 20.95 0.95
C SER A 517 -4.10 21.91 -0.10
N HIS A 518 -3.60 21.83 -1.33
CA HIS A 518 -4.14 22.62 -2.43
C HIS A 518 -5.61 22.32 -2.67
N PHE A 519 -6.02 21.06 -2.80
CA PHE A 519 -7.44 20.74 -3.01
C PHE A 519 -8.34 21.15 -1.84
N ALA A 520 -7.84 21.04 -0.61
CA ALA A 520 -8.52 21.52 0.58
C ALA A 520 -8.61 23.05 0.63
N LEU A 521 -7.67 23.78 0.04
CA LEU A 521 -7.62 25.25 0.01
C LEU A 521 -8.34 25.84 -1.21
N SER A 522 -8.22 25.20 -2.37
CA SER A 522 -8.91 25.55 -3.61
C SER A 522 -10.38 25.25 -3.42
N GLY A 523 -11.28 26.24 -3.46
CA GLY A 523 -12.74 26.02 -3.31
C GLY A 523 -13.31 24.97 -4.28
N SER A 524 -14.63 24.87 -4.42
CA SER A 524 -15.22 24.05 -5.50
C SER A 524 -14.67 24.55 -6.85
N PRO A 525 -14.00 23.72 -7.69
CA PRO A 525 -14.10 22.25 -7.82
C PRO A 525 -12.98 21.39 -7.19
N GLY A 526 -11.97 21.95 -6.51
CA GLY A 526 -10.82 21.17 -6.03
C GLY A 526 -11.18 20.11 -4.99
N THR A 527 -12.14 20.40 -4.11
CA THR A 527 -12.67 19.45 -3.13
C THR A 527 -13.38 18.25 -3.79
N ALA A 528 -13.99 18.45 -4.96
CA ALA A 528 -14.63 17.38 -5.72
C ALA A 528 -13.58 16.41 -6.30
N GLN A 529 -12.43 16.91 -6.75
CA GLN A 529 -11.34 16.08 -7.27
C GLN A 529 -10.71 15.21 -6.18
N LEU A 530 -10.61 15.73 -4.96
CA LEU A 530 -10.11 14.99 -3.81
C LEU A 530 -11.02 13.80 -3.47
N LYS A 531 -12.35 14.02 -3.49
CA LYS A 531 -13.34 12.97 -3.28
C LYS A 531 -13.30 11.89 -4.36
N VAL A 532 -13.04 12.26 -5.62
CA VAL A 532 -12.89 11.28 -6.72
C VAL A 532 -11.69 10.35 -6.48
N LEU A 533 -10.55 10.89 -6.03
CA LEU A 533 -9.37 10.08 -5.70
C LEU A 533 -9.59 9.20 -4.47
N GLU A 534 -10.25 9.74 -3.45
CA GLU A 534 -10.61 9.02 -2.24
C GLU A 534 -11.52 7.83 -2.56
N ASN A 535 -12.65 8.09 -3.22
CA ASN A 535 -13.61 7.07 -3.64
C ASN A 535 -12.96 6.05 -4.59
N GLY A 536 -12.21 6.51 -5.60
CA GLY A 536 -11.54 5.59 -6.53
C GLY A 536 -10.53 4.69 -5.84
N GLY A 537 -9.86 5.18 -4.80
CA GLY A 537 -8.98 4.40 -3.95
C GLY A 537 -9.73 3.39 -3.10
N ASP A 538 -10.78 3.83 -2.44
CA ASP A 538 -11.57 2.98 -1.57
C ASP A 538 -12.35 1.88 -2.34
N ASP A 539 -13.02 2.23 -3.43
CA ASP A 539 -13.80 1.30 -4.25
C ASP A 539 -12.92 0.24 -4.92
N GLN A 540 -11.77 0.64 -5.46
CA GLN A 540 -10.93 -0.25 -6.28
C GLN A 540 -9.85 -0.95 -5.45
N LEU A 541 -9.05 -0.22 -4.67
CA LEU A 541 -7.98 -0.80 -3.86
C LEU A 541 -8.54 -1.36 -2.55
N GLY A 542 -9.39 -0.59 -1.86
CA GLY A 542 -10.08 -1.05 -0.65
C GLY A 542 -11.01 -2.22 -0.95
N GLY A 543 -11.86 -2.10 -1.96
CA GLY A 543 -12.74 -3.17 -2.43
C GLY A 543 -11.98 -4.45 -2.82
N ALA A 544 -10.83 -4.34 -3.51
CA ALA A 544 -9.99 -5.50 -3.81
C ALA A 544 -9.39 -6.15 -2.55
N LEU A 545 -8.97 -5.36 -1.56
CA LEU A 545 -8.47 -5.89 -0.28
C LEU A 545 -9.58 -6.62 0.49
N LEU A 546 -10.77 -6.01 0.58
CA LEU A 546 -11.95 -6.62 1.18
C LEU A 546 -12.28 -7.94 0.49
N LEU A 547 -12.38 -7.92 -0.84
CA LEU A 547 -12.75 -9.09 -1.61
C LEU A 547 -11.69 -10.20 -1.49
N ALA A 548 -10.41 -9.85 -1.45
CA ALA A 548 -9.35 -10.82 -1.20
C ALA A 548 -9.46 -11.44 0.20
N ALA A 549 -9.82 -10.65 1.21
CA ALA A 549 -10.06 -11.14 2.57
C ALA A 549 -11.27 -12.09 2.64
N LEU A 550 -12.37 -11.74 1.96
CA LEU A 550 -13.56 -12.58 1.86
C LEU A 550 -13.24 -13.90 1.14
N VAL A 551 -12.52 -13.85 0.02
CA VAL A 551 -12.10 -15.04 -0.73
C VAL A 551 -11.16 -15.90 0.11
N ALA A 552 -10.14 -15.33 0.75
CA ALA A 552 -9.23 -16.07 1.61
C ALA A 552 -9.96 -16.73 2.78
N GLY A 553 -10.86 -16.00 3.45
CA GLY A 553 -11.68 -16.51 4.54
C GLY A 553 -12.60 -17.66 4.12
N LEU A 554 -13.29 -17.55 2.97
CA LEU A 554 -14.12 -18.63 2.41
C LEU A 554 -13.28 -19.86 2.04
N LEU A 555 -12.12 -19.67 1.39
CA LEU A 555 -11.24 -20.76 1.03
C LEU A 555 -10.68 -21.49 2.27
N LEU A 556 -10.30 -20.73 3.30
CA LEU A 556 -9.84 -21.26 4.58
C LEU A 556 -10.97 -22.00 5.32
N ALA A 557 -12.21 -21.49 5.27
CA ALA A 557 -13.38 -22.14 5.86
C ALA A 557 -13.71 -23.47 5.18
N VAL A 558 -13.62 -23.56 3.85
CA VAL A 558 -13.93 -24.77 3.08
C VAL A 558 -12.82 -25.82 3.20
N ARG A 559 -11.56 -25.42 3.01
CA ARG A 559 -10.41 -26.35 3.05
C ARG A 559 -10.05 -26.74 4.48
N GLY A 560 -10.13 -25.80 5.42
CA GLY A 560 -9.45 -25.91 6.71
C GLY A 560 -7.93 -25.76 6.56
N ARG A 561 -7.23 -25.63 7.70
CA ARG A 561 -5.76 -25.70 7.73
C ARG A 561 -5.33 -27.17 7.58
N GLU A 562 -5.10 -27.62 6.35
CA GLU A 562 -4.57 -28.96 6.09
C GLU A 562 -3.05 -28.96 6.34
N GLY A 563 -2.66 -29.26 7.58
CA GLY A 563 -1.29 -29.33 8.04
C GLY A 563 -1.29 -29.52 9.55
N GLY A 564 -1.27 -30.78 9.99
CA GLY A 564 -1.25 -31.14 11.41
C GLY A 564 -0.13 -30.42 12.16
N ASP A 565 -0.43 -30.06 13.40
CA ASP A 565 0.48 -29.57 14.45
C ASP A 565 0.99 -28.12 14.44
N GLN A 566 0.53 -27.22 13.57
CA GLN A 566 0.68 -25.79 13.87
C GLN A 566 -0.58 -25.26 14.55
N ARG A 567 -0.66 -25.52 15.86
CA ARG A 567 -1.69 -24.94 16.72
C ARG A 567 -1.58 -23.41 16.67
N PRO A 568 -2.68 -22.67 16.48
CA PRO A 568 -2.67 -21.22 16.70
C PRO A 568 -2.22 -20.96 18.15
N GLY A 569 -1.04 -20.36 18.31
CA GLY A 569 -0.38 -20.13 19.59
C GLY A 569 1.01 -20.76 19.77
N GLU A 570 1.43 -21.75 18.96
CA GLU A 570 2.81 -22.26 19.05
C GLU A 570 3.85 -21.31 18.41
N GLU A 571 3.43 -20.48 17.46
CA GLU A 571 4.22 -19.34 16.97
C GLU A 571 4.41 -18.26 18.07
N PHE A 572 3.59 -18.29 19.12
CA PHE A 572 3.53 -17.28 20.18
C PHE A 572 3.93 -17.82 21.57
N ARG A 573 4.40 -19.07 21.66
CA ARG A 573 5.01 -19.59 22.89
C ARG A 573 6.43 -19.02 23.01
N VAL A 574 6.49 -17.70 23.16
CA VAL A 574 7.72 -16.99 23.50
C VAL A 574 7.80 -16.99 25.01
N ASP A 575 8.57 -17.93 25.57
CA ASP A 575 8.92 -17.95 26.99
C ASP A 575 9.85 -16.77 27.38
N HIS A 576 10.11 -15.84 26.45
CA HIS A 576 10.83 -14.60 26.68
C HIS A 576 10.11 -13.39 26.06
N PRO A 577 9.68 -12.39 26.83
CA PRO A 577 9.20 -11.14 26.24
C PRO A 577 10.42 -10.47 25.62
N ILE A 578 10.38 -10.19 24.31
CA ILE A 578 11.30 -9.40 23.47
C ILE A 578 11.75 -10.21 22.25
N LEU A 579 11.36 -9.71 21.06
CA LEU A 579 11.69 -10.13 19.69
C LEU A 579 10.77 -11.19 19.04
N VAL A 580 9.65 -10.72 18.52
CA VAL A 580 8.98 -11.38 17.37
C VAL A 580 9.73 -10.94 16.11
N GLU A 581 10.62 -11.78 15.60
CA GLU A 581 11.11 -11.63 14.23
C GLU A 581 10.01 -12.05 13.25
N PRO A 582 9.68 -11.24 12.23
CA PRO A 582 8.79 -11.67 11.16
C PRO A 582 9.45 -12.82 10.41
N LYS A 583 8.69 -13.89 10.10
CA LYS A 583 9.11 -15.07 9.31
C LYS A 583 10.29 -14.74 8.37
N SER A 584 11.49 -15.10 8.80
CA SER A 584 12.71 -14.91 8.02
C SER A 584 12.57 -15.61 6.67
N PRO A 585 12.95 -14.97 5.55
CA PRO A 585 13.01 -15.66 4.27
C PRO A 585 14.15 -16.67 4.34
N LEU A 586 13.79 -17.95 4.40
CA LEU A 586 14.53 -19.14 3.94
C LEU A 586 16.06 -18.99 3.90
N ALA A 587 16.71 -19.73 4.81
CA ALA A 587 18.12 -20.08 4.74
C ALA A 587 18.50 -20.46 3.29
N ALA A 588 19.54 -19.79 2.79
CA ALA A 588 20.15 -20.15 1.53
C ALA A 588 20.59 -21.62 1.60
N SER A 589 20.18 -22.38 0.59
CA SER A 589 20.60 -23.75 0.36
C SER A 589 22.12 -23.83 0.21
N SER A 590 22.83 -24.17 1.28
CA SER A 590 24.13 -24.83 1.20
C SER A 590 23.99 -26.15 1.93
N ASP A 591 23.77 -27.23 1.17
CA ASP A 591 24.36 -28.54 1.42
C ASP A 591 23.93 -29.51 0.32
N ARG A 592 24.81 -29.66 -0.67
CA ARG A 592 24.90 -30.87 -1.48
C ARG A 592 25.96 -31.74 -0.81
N VAL A 593 25.53 -32.69 0.02
CA VAL A 593 26.33 -33.85 0.39
C VAL A 593 25.54 -35.09 -0.06
N PRO A 594 26.10 -35.95 -0.93
CA PRO A 594 25.40 -37.13 -1.41
C PRO A 594 25.37 -38.23 -0.34
N PRO A 595 24.36 -39.12 -0.37
CA PRO A 595 24.22 -40.16 0.65
C PRO A 595 25.24 -41.27 0.42
N ARG A 596 26.09 -41.53 1.43
CA ARG A 596 26.88 -42.76 1.50
C ARG A 596 25.98 -43.90 1.95
N SER A 597 26.02 -44.96 1.17
CA SER A 597 25.49 -46.29 1.46
C SER A 597 26.21 -46.92 2.65
N SER A 598 25.46 -47.55 3.56
CA SER A 598 26.02 -48.59 4.42
C SER A 598 24.97 -49.65 4.72
N SER A 599 25.13 -50.76 4.02
CA SER A 599 24.55 -52.06 4.29
C SER A 599 25.10 -52.69 5.59
N ARG A 600 24.20 -53.29 6.36
CA ARG A 600 24.33 -54.55 7.16
C ARG A 600 25.73 -55.00 7.62
N SER A 601 25.89 -55.15 8.93
CA SER A 601 25.99 -56.44 9.69
C SER A 601 26.65 -56.15 11.05
N ARG A 602 25.98 -56.29 12.20
CA ARG A 602 25.74 -57.51 13.01
C ARG A 602 27.00 -58.01 13.74
N SER A 603 26.81 -58.29 15.03
CA SER A 603 27.73 -58.86 16.05
C SER A 603 28.79 -57.89 16.58
N ASP A 604 29.29 -57.94 17.81
CA ASP A 604 28.91 -58.58 19.07
C ASP A 604 29.85 -57.97 20.14
N ARG A 605 29.45 -58.03 21.42
CA ARG A 605 30.29 -57.99 22.65
C ARG A 605 31.01 -56.69 23.09
N VAL A 606 30.41 -56.14 24.15
CA VAL A 606 30.99 -55.49 25.35
C VAL A 606 31.98 -56.45 26.08
N PRO A 607 32.90 -56.05 27.00
CA PRO A 607 33.80 -54.87 27.22
C PRO A 607 35.26 -55.37 27.57
N PRO A 608 36.12 -54.80 28.47
CA PRO A 608 36.22 -53.48 29.13
C PRO A 608 37.65 -52.86 29.25
N ARG A 609 37.68 -51.60 29.74
CA ARG A 609 38.62 -51.01 30.74
C ARG A 609 40.09 -50.68 30.42
N SER A 610 40.49 -49.56 31.05
CA SER A 610 41.84 -49.12 31.45
C SER A 610 42.73 -48.65 30.29
N SER A 611 43.69 -47.72 30.39
CA SER A 611 44.23 -46.85 31.44
C SER A 611 45.11 -45.83 30.70
N SER A 612 45.07 -44.54 31.09
CA SER A 612 46.19 -43.81 31.69
C SER A 612 47.37 -43.44 30.79
N ARG A 613 47.71 -42.14 30.81
CA ARG A 613 49.06 -41.55 30.72
C ARG A 613 49.80 -41.78 29.39
N SER A 614 50.75 -40.98 28.96
CA SER A 614 51.31 -39.65 29.27
C SER A 614 52.51 -39.56 28.33
N ARG A 615 52.93 -38.33 27.98
CA ARG A 615 54.30 -38.02 27.51
C ARG A 615 54.66 -38.64 26.14
N SER A 616 55.53 -38.07 25.33
CA SER A 616 56.34 -36.86 25.31
C SER A 616 57.14 -36.99 24.02
N ASP A 617 57.56 -35.85 23.46
CA ASP A 617 58.85 -35.73 22.77
C ASP A 617 58.98 -36.51 21.44
N ARG A 618 59.60 -36.03 20.37
CA ARG A 618 60.45 -34.88 20.05
C ARG A 618 60.98 -35.22 18.63
N VAL A 619 61.68 -34.27 18.02
CA VAL A 619 62.74 -34.49 17.03
C VAL A 619 62.35 -34.51 15.54
N GLU A 620 62.62 -33.34 14.94
CA GLU A 620 63.42 -33.10 13.71
C GLU A 620 63.05 -33.81 12.40
N ARG A 621 62.88 -33.01 11.34
CA ARG A 621 63.95 -32.78 10.33
C ARG A 621 63.55 -31.75 9.27
N ASN A 622 64.40 -30.72 9.16
CA ASN A 622 65.05 -30.18 7.96
C ASN A 622 64.23 -29.99 6.66
N LEU A 623 64.00 -28.69 6.31
CA LEU A 623 64.57 -27.91 5.18
C LEU A 623 64.63 -28.54 3.76
N PRO A 624 64.80 -27.74 2.67
CA PRO A 624 64.12 -26.50 2.23
C PRO A 624 63.89 -26.52 0.68
N THR A 625 63.74 -25.32 0.07
CA THR A 625 63.80 -24.88 -1.36
C THR A 625 62.44 -24.49 -1.99
N GLN A 626 62.15 -23.20 -2.30
CA GLN A 626 62.69 -22.28 -3.35
C GLN A 626 62.50 -22.89 -4.77
N GLU A 627 61.95 -22.26 -5.82
CA GLU A 627 61.74 -20.88 -6.31
C GLU A 627 60.54 -20.92 -7.33
N PHE A 628 59.62 -19.93 -7.35
CA PHE A 628 59.39 -18.86 -8.37
C PHE A 628 59.33 -19.28 -9.87
N PRO A 629 58.62 -18.53 -10.76
CA PRO A 629 57.92 -17.24 -10.60
C PRO A 629 56.38 -17.32 -10.51
#